data_AF-A0A178T4T8-F1
#
_entry.id   AF-A0A178T4T8-F1
#
_cell.length_a   1.000
_cell.length_b   1.000
_cell.length_c   1.000
_cell.angle_alpha   90.00
_cell.angle_beta   90.00
_cell.angle_gamma   90.00
#
_symmetry.space_group_name_H-M   'P 1'
#
loop_
_entity.id
_entity.type
_entity.pdbx_description
1 polymer ?
#
loop_
_entity_poly.entity_id
_entity_poly.type
_entity_poly.pdbx_seq_one_letter_code
_entity_poly.pdbx_strand_id
1 'polypeptide(L)' 'MTKTFKSYLREAIENVKDKRIEQLIQMGRVKMEDGRQLYDLTISELEHEYRCMKEKKVLF' A
#
# COMPACT_ATOMS: atom_id res chain seq x y z
N MET A 1 -7.34 20.07 21.41
CA MET A 1 -8.19 20.06 20.20
C MET A 1 -8.76 18.67 20.05
N THR A 2 -10.09 18.51 20.05
CA THR A 2 -10.76 17.23 19.84
C THR A 2 -10.69 16.85 18.36
N LYS A 3 -9.90 15.83 18.02
CA LYS A 3 -9.92 15.20 16.68
C LYS A 3 -11.35 14.69 16.41
N THR A 4 -11.92 15.01 15.26
CA THR A 4 -13.26 14.55 14.86
C THR A 4 -13.18 13.12 14.32
N PHE A 5 -14.25 12.32 14.43
CA PHE A 5 -14.33 10.95 13.90
C PHE A 5 -13.80 10.79 12.46
N LYS A 6 -14.08 11.77 11.58
CA LYS A 6 -13.57 11.80 10.20
C LYS A 6 -12.04 11.84 10.11
N SER A 7 -11.38 12.51 11.05
CA SER A 7 -9.92 12.56 11.10
C SER A 7 -9.29 11.23 11.50
N TYR A 8 -9.90 10.50 12.45
CA TYR A 8 -9.45 9.15 12.82
C TYR A 8 -9.60 8.13 11.70
N LEU A 9 -10.70 8.18 10.96
CA LEU A 9 -10.91 7.29 9.82
C LEU A 9 -9.87 7.53 8.72
N ARG A 10 -9.60 8.81 8.40
CA ARG A 10 -8.56 9.16 7.42
C ARG A 10 -7.19 8.70 7.90
N GLU A 11 -6.83 8.96 9.14
CA GLU A 11 -5.54 8.54 9.71
C GLU A 11 -5.38 7.01 9.72
N ALA A 12 -6.44 6.26 10.02
CA ALA A 12 -6.41 4.80 9.93
C ALA A 12 -6.21 4.31 8.49
N ILE A 13 -6.86 4.94 7.52
CA ILE A 13 -6.73 4.63 6.09
C ILE A 13 -5.30 4.90 5.60
N GLU A 14 -4.74 6.08 5.90
CA GLU A 14 -3.36 6.42 5.53
C GLU A 14 -2.36 5.47 6.19
N ASN A 15 -2.54 5.13 7.47
CA ASN A 15 -1.68 4.15 8.15
C ASN A 15 -1.70 2.76 7.49
N VAL A 16 -2.86 2.31 7.01
CA VAL A 16 -2.98 1.04 6.27
C VAL A 16 -2.26 1.14 4.92
N LYS A 17 -2.40 2.29 4.25
CA LYS A 17 -1.73 2.57 2.98
C LYS A 17 -0.21 2.54 3.15
N ASP A 18 0.33 3.26 4.12
CA ASP A 18 1.76 3.34 4.40
C ASP A 18 2.36 1.97 4.72
N LYS A 19 1.69 1.19 5.58
CA LYS A 19 2.11 -0.19 5.87
C LYS A 19 2.18 -1.06 4.62
N ARG A 20 1.23 -0.90 3.68
CA ARG A 20 1.22 -1.68 2.44
C ARG A 20 2.36 -1.28 1.51
N ILE A 21 2.65 0.03 1.43
CA ILE A 21 3.78 0.56 0.66
C ILE A 21 5.09 0.00 1.22
N GLU A 22 5.29 0.04 2.53
CA GLU A 22 6.48 -0.54 3.18
C GLU A 22 6.64 -2.03 2.86
N GLN A 23 5.56 -2.80 2.93
CA GLN A 23 5.59 -4.23 2.60
C GLN A 23 5.99 -4.48 1.14
N LEU A 24 5.49 -3.67 0.20
CA LEU A 24 5.85 -3.77 -1.21
C LEU A 24 7.32 -3.41 -1.46
N ILE A 25 7.82 -2.37 -0.78
CA ILE A 25 9.24 -1.98 -0.83
C ILE A 25 10.13 -3.09 -0.29
N GLN A 26 9.76 -3.71 0.84
CA GLN A 26 10.49 -4.86 1.40
C GLN A 26 10.48 -6.08 0.47
N MET A 27 9.47 -6.22 -0.38
CA MET A 27 9.40 -7.25 -1.43
C MET A 27 10.17 -6.86 -2.70
N GLY A 28 10.82 -5.69 -2.73
CA GLY A 28 11.62 -5.20 -3.85
C GLY A 28 10.83 -4.39 -4.88
N ARG A 29 9.56 -4.06 -4.63
CA ARG A 29 8.78 -3.20 -5.51
C ARG A 29 8.82 -1.75 -5.03
N VAL A 30 9.38 -0.87 -5.85
CA VAL A 30 9.53 0.57 -5.53
C VAL A 30 8.61 1.44 -6.39
N LYS A 31 8.24 0.95 -7.57
CA LYS A 31 7.32 1.61 -8.51
C LYS A 31 6.54 0.57 -9.30
N MET A 32 5.43 1.00 -9.86
CA MET A 32 4.64 0.19 -10.81
C MET A 32 5.33 0.11 -12.17
N GLU A 33 4.92 -0.85 -12.99
CA GLU A 33 5.41 -1.03 -14.36
C GLU A 33 5.05 0.15 -15.28
N ASP A 34 3.93 0.83 -14.99
CA ASP A 34 3.50 2.05 -15.67
C ASP A 34 4.28 3.31 -15.24
N GLY A 35 5.22 3.18 -14.31
CA GLY A 35 6.06 4.27 -13.80
C GLY A 35 5.47 5.04 -12.63
N ARG A 36 4.25 4.75 -12.17
CA ARG A 36 3.67 5.40 -10.99
C ARG A 36 4.40 5.00 -9.71
N GLN A 37 4.55 5.95 -8.78
CA GLN A 37 5.08 5.67 -7.46
C GLN A 37 4.03 4.98 -6.59
N LEU A 38 4.46 4.17 -5.62
CA LEU A 38 3.55 3.49 -4.71
C LEU A 38 2.69 4.46 -3.87
N TYR A 39 3.22 5.64 -3.55
CA TYR A 39 2.47 6.68 -2.81
C TYR A 39 1.31 7.27 -3.61
N ASP A 40 1.36 7.20 -4.95
CA ASP A 40 0.30 7.71 -5.83
C ASP A 40 -0.84 6.70 -6.00
N LEU A 41 -0.66 5.47 -5.52
CA LEU A 41 -1.64 4.41 -5.65
C LEU A 41 -2.75 4.51 -4.61
N THR A 42 -3.92 4.02 -5.00
CA THR A 42 -5.01 3.73 -4.07
C THR A 42 -4.68 2.50 -3.22
N ILE A 43 -5.35 2.35 -2.08
CA ILE A 43 -5.18 1.17 -1.22
C ILE A 43 -5.49 -0.12 -1.99
N SER A 44 -6.56 -0.13 -2.80
CA SER A 44 -6.94 -1.31 -3.58
C SER A 44 -5.86 -1.72 -4.60
N GLU A 45 -5.22 -0.75 -5.26
CA GLU A 45 -4.08 -1.02 -6.16
C GLU A 45 -2.88 -1.59 -5.41
N LEU A 46 -2.55 -1.03 -4.24
CA LEU A 46 -1.46 -1.53 -3.39
C LEU A 46 -1.73 -2.95 -2.87
N GLU A 47 -2.96 -3.25 -2.49
CA GLU A 47 -3.34 -4.60 -2.05
C GLU A 47 -3.30 -5.63 -3.17
N HIS A 48 -3.78 -5.25 -4.36
CA HIS A 48 -3.69 -6.08 -5.56
C HIS A 48 -2.23 -6.41 -5.85
N GLU A 49 -1.37 -5.40 -5.87
CA GLU A 49 0.05 -5.60 -6.16
C GLU A 49 0.74 -6.48 -5.13
N TYR A 50 0.45 -6.26 -3.84
CA TYR A 50 1.00 -7.07 -2.77
C TYR A 50 0.58 -8.54 -2.91
N ARG A 51 -0.66 -8.79 -3.30
CA ARG A 51 -1.15 -10.15 -3.56
C ARG A 51 -0.41 -10.79 -4.72
N CYS A 52 -0.26 -10.09 -5.84
CA CYS A 52 0.48 -10.58 -7.00
C CYS A 52 1.94 -10.90 -6.65
N MET A 53 2.62 -10.05 -5.87
CA MET A 53 3.97 -10.31 -5.39
C MET A 53 4.05 -11.52 -4.46
N LYS A 54 3.09 -11.66 -3.55
CA LYS A 54 3.05 -12.79 -2.62
C LYS A 54 2.80 -14.12 -3.35
N GLU A 55 1.89 -14.14 -4.32
CA GLU A 55 1.61 -15.31 -5.15
C GLU A 55 2.82 -15.70 -6.01
N LYS A 56 3.51 -14.72 -6.61
CA LYS A 56 4.78 -14.96 -7.33
C LYS A 56 5.84 -15.59 -6.43
N LYS A 57 5.91 -15.20 -5.15
CA LYS A 57 6.90 -15.74 -4.20
C LYS A 57 6.59 -17.17 -3.72
N VAL A 58 5.35 -17.63 -3.83
CA VAL A 58 4.94 -19.00 -3.44
C VAL A 58 5.22 -20.03 -4.53
N LEU A 59 5.41 -19.58 -5.77
CA LEU A 59 5.65 -20.43 -6.94
C LEU A 59 7.13 -20.74 -7.21
N PHE A 60 8.06 -20.25 -6.37
CA PHE A 60 9.50 -20.52 -6.46
C PHE A 60 10.05 -21.15 -5.18
#